data_AF-F0WGY7-F1
#
_entry.id   AF-F0WGY7-F1
#
_cell.length_a   1.000
_cell.length_b   1.000
_cell.length_c   1.000
_cell.angle_alpha   90.00
_cell.angle_beta   90.00
_cell.angle_gamma   90.00
#
_symmetry.space_group_name_H-M   'P 1'
#
loop_
_entity.id
_entity.type
_entity.pdbx_description
1 polymer ?
#
loop_
_entity_poly.entity_id
_entity_poly.type
_entity_poly.pdbx_seq_one_letter_code
_entity_poly.pdbx_strand_id
1 'polypeptide(L)'
;MYARSLKIVLVKVPPGLTWLCQPADAVWIKHMKDRLRRHWLLHLQGQISDHRTRPTALTVEVKDPDRAEVARWASNAWKDILTSMIVAGFAHCKLGVGYAAAVEPDEEIEMQELIDAVVKDLAELSVVDPRKNVLDNDQDVVDQSADMDVSNENK
;
A
#
# COMPACT_ATOMS: atom_id res chain seq x y z
N MET A 1 -29.08 1.21 12.79
CA MET A 1 -27.65 1.34 12.41
C MET A 1 -26.77 1.06 13.62
N TYR A 2 -25.81 0.15 13.49
CA TYR A 2 -24.89 -0.27 14.55
C TYR A 2 -24.07 0.89 15.17
N ALA A 3 -23.69 1.91 14.38
CA ALA A 3 -22.98 3.08 14.90
C ALA A 3 -23.77 3.86 15.97
N ARG A 4 -25.10 3.97 15.80
CA ARG A 4 -25.96 4.69 16.75
C ARG A 4 -26.06 3.95 18.10
N SER A 5 -26.11 2.63 18.10
CA SER A 5 -26.09 1.85 19.35
C SER A 5 -24.76 1.96 20.10
N LEU A 6 -23.67 2.22 19.37
CA LEU A 6 -22.34 2.47 19.95
C LEU A 6 -22.06 3.94 20.28
N LYS A 7 -23.04 4.85 20.08
CA LYS A 7 -22.88 6.31 20.25
C LYS A 7 -21.72 6.90 19.42
N ILE A 8 -21.46 6.32 18.24
CA ILE A 8 -20.44 6.80 17.30
C ILE A 8 -21.06 7.85 16.36
N VAL A 9 -20.38 8.98 16.19
CA VAL A 9 -20.73 10.01 15.20
C VAL A 9 -19.98 9.72 13.91
N LEU A 10 -20.70 9.62 12.80
CA LEU A 10 -20.12 9.45 11.47
C LEU A 10 -19.91 10.82 10.82
N VAL A 11 -18.69 11.10 10.39
CA VAL A 11 -18.34 12.31 9.64
C VAL A 11 -18.51 12.02 8.14
N LYS A 12 -19.17 12.94 7.41
CA LYS A 12 -19.36 12.80 5.98
C LYS A 12 -18.06 13.13 5.25
N VAL A 13 -17.62 12.22 4.37
CA VAL A 13 -16.48 12.44 3.47
C VAL A 13 -17.04 12.74 2.07
N PRO A 14 -16.65 13.85 1.43
CA PRO A 14 -17.05 14.11 0.04
C PRO A 14 -16.45 13.07 -0.92
N PRO A 15 -17.18 12.67 -1.98
CA PRO A 15 -16.64 11.79 -3.01
C PRO A 15 -15.35 12.37 -3.62
N GLY A 16 -14.34 11.53 -3.83
CA GLY A 16 -13.05 11.91 -4.43
C GLY A 16 -12.10 12.71 -3.53
N LEU A 17 -12.51 13.06 -2.30
CA LEU A 17 -11.68 13.84 -1.36
C LEU A 17 -11.23 13.02 -0.14
N THR A 18 -11.22 11.70 -0.24
CA THR A 18 -10.76 10.79 0.83
C THR A 18 -9.33 11.12 1.27
N TRP A 19 -8.43 11.32 0.30
CA TRP A 19 -7.02 11.69 0.52
C TRP A 19 -6.82 12.97 1.34
N LEU A 20 -7.80 13.87 1.35
CA LEU A 20 -7.73 15.14 2.09
C LEU A 20 -8.51 15.07 3.41
N CYS A 21 -9.65 14.38 3.40
CA CYS A 21 -10.62 14.40 4.50
C CYS A 21 -10.47 13.21 5.46
N GLN A 22 -9.66 12.20 5.13
CA GLN A 22 -9.42 11.05 5.98
C GLN A 22 -7.98 11.08 6.52
N PRO A 23 -7.79 11.12 7.85
CA PRO A 23 -6.47 11.21 8.48
C PRO A 23 -5.48 10.14 8.01
N ALA A 24 -5.99 8.93 7.77
CA ALA A 24 -5.19 7.83 7.29
C ALA A 24 -4.61 8.11 5.90
N ASP A 25 -5.46 8.51 4.97
CA ASP A 25 -5.05 8.75 3.59
C ASP A 25 -4.20 10.02 3.44
N ALA A 26 -4.49 11.04 4.25
CA ALA A 26 -3.76 12.31 4.24
C ALA A 26 -2.32 12.18 4.75
N VAL A 27 -2.06 11.23 5.65
CA VAL A 27 -0.77 11.19 6.35
C VAL A 27 -0.17 9.80 6.35
N TRP A 28 -0.65 8.85 7.15
CA TRP A 28 0.15 7.64 7.43
C TRP A 28 0.01 6.51 6.41
N ILE A 29 -0.99 6.51 5.51
CA ILE A 29 -1.14 5.45 4.51
C ILE A 29 0.04 5.42 3.52
N LYS A 30 0.58 6.59 3.16
CA LYS A 30 1.75 6.68 2.26
C LYS A 30 2.95 6.00 2.89
N HIS A 31 3.26 6.34 4.15
CA HIS A 31 4.37 5.74 4.89
C HIS A 31 4.19 4.22 5.05
N MET A 32 2.97 3.77 5.35
CA MET A 32 2.65 2.34 5.38
C MET A 32 2.93 1.66 4.03
N LYS A 33 2.47 2.25 2.92
CA LYS A 33 2.68 1.73 1.56
C LYS A 33 4.17 1.70 1.19
N ASP A 34 4.91 2.75 1.51
CA ASP A 34 6.34 2.85 1.20
C ASP A 34 7.15 1.78 1.97
N ARG A 35 6.85 1.56 3.24
CA ARG A 35 7.48 0.49 4.04
C ARG A 35 7.14 -0.91 3.51
N LEU A 36 5.88 -1.14 3.13
CA LEU A 36 5.47 -2.41 2.52
C LEU A 36 6.19 -2.66 1.19
N ARG A 37 6.32 -1.64 0.34
CA ARG A 37 7.11 -1.73 -0.89
C ARG A 37 8.57 -2.05 -0.62
N ARG A 38 9.19 -1.42 0.39
CA ARG A 38 10.55 -1.74 0.81
C ARG A 38 10.70 -3.21 1.19
N HIS A 39 9.78 -3.74 2.01
CA HIS A 39 9.80 -5.16 2.39
C HIS A 39 9.67 -6.09 1.17
N TRP A 40 8.81 -5.75 0.22
CA TRP A 40 8.67 -6.49 -1.03
C TRP A 40 9.96 -6.49 -1.86
N LEU A 41 10.60 -5.32 -2.03
CA LEU A 41 11.87 -5.24 -2.77
C LEU A 41 12.99 -6.05 -2.12
N LEU A 42 13.10 -6.00 -0.79
CA LEU A 42 14.07 -6.80 -0.04
C LEU A 42 13.78 -8.31 -0.17
N HIS A 43 12.51 -8.70 -0.19
CA HIS A 43 12.09 -10.08 -0.43
C HIS A 43 12.52 -10.56 -1.82
N LEU A 44 12.32 -9.75 -2.86
CA LEU A 44 12.80 -10.04 -4.22
C LEU A 44 14.32 -10.18 -4.28
N GLN A 45 15.05 -9.25 -3.66
CA GLN A 45 16.52 -9.30 -3.59
C GLN A 45 17.03 -10.56 -2.90
N GLY A 46 16.36 -10.99 -1.82
CA GLY A 46 16.68 -12.23 -1.13
C GLY A 46 16.56 -13.44 -2.05
N GLN A 47 15.45 -13.54 -2.80
CA GLN A 47 15.21 -14.64 -3.73
C GLN A 47 16.23 -14.68 -4.89
N ILE A 48 16.58 -13.51 -5.44
CA ILE A 48 17.59 -13.39 -6.49
C ILE A 48 18.96 -13.84 -5.97
N SER A 49 19.33 -13.40 -4.77
CA SER A 49 20.60 -13.75 -4.12
C SER A 49 20.67 -15.25 -3.80
N ASP A 50 19.59 -15.82 -3.29
CA ASP A 50 19.47 -17.26 -3.03
C ASP A 50 19.60 -18.09 -4.32
N HIS A 51 18.99 -17.63 -5.41
CA HIS A 51 19.14 -18.31 -6.70
C HIS A 51 20.58 -18.25 -7.24
N ARG A 52 21.23 -17.09 -7.15
CA ARG A 52 22.62 -16.90 -7.57
C ARG A 52 23.60 -17.79 -6.78
N THR A 53 23.35 -17.98 -5.49
CA THR A 53 24.23 -18.79 -4.61
C THR A 53 23.93 -20.28 -4.64
N ARG A 54 22.66 -20.67 -4.88
CA ARG A 54 22.24 -22.06 -4.97
C ARG A 54 21.28 -22.24 -6.15
N PRO A 55 21.82 -22.41 -7.37
CA PRO A 55 21.00 -22.61 -8.56
C PRO A 55 20.31 -23.97 -8.47
N THR A 56 19.06 -24.00 -8.00
CA THR A 56 18.23 -25.22 -7.98
C THR A 56 17.45 -25.43 -9.28
N ALA A 57 17.35 -24.40 -10.12
CA ALA A 57 16.64 -24.41 -11.40
C ALA A 57 17.39 -23.55 -12.43
N LEU A 58 17.11 -23.78 -13.72
CA LEU A 58 17.62 -22.95 -14.83
C LEU A 58 16.95 -21.57 -14.91
N THR A 59 15.78 -21.41 -14.30
CA THR A 59 14.96 -20.20 -14.33
C THR A 59 14.67 -19.72 -12.92
N VAL A 60 14.65 -18.39 -12.74
CA VAL A 60 14.24 -17.77 -11.48
C VAL A 60 12.73 -17.67 -11.42
N GLU A 61 12.14 -18.38 -10.48
CA GLU A 61 10.72 -18.24 -10.15
C GLU A 61 10.61 -17.30 -8.94
N VAL A 62 9.98 -16.14 -9.14
CA VAL A 62 9.69 -15.19 -8.06
C VAL A 62 8.50 -15.73 -7.27
N LYS A 63 8.73 -16.03 -6.01
CA LYS A 63 7.73 -16.51 -5.07
C LYS A 63 7.04 -15.35 -4.38
N ASP A 64 5.72 -15.42 -4.37
CA ASP A 64 4.90 -14.54 -3.56
C ASP A 64 5.19 -14.75 -2.06
N PRO A 65 5.13 -13.69 -1.25
CA PRO A 65 5.25 -13.82 0.19
C PRO A 65 3.99 -14.46 0.74
N ASP A 66 4.13 -15.28 1.79
CA ASP A 66 2.96 -15.86 2.43
C ASP A 66 2.18 -14.83 3.26
N ARG A 67 0.95 -15.18 3.65
CA ARG A 67 0.08 -14.29 4.41
C ARG A 67 0.67 -13.90 5.77
N ALA A 68 1.38 -14.80 6.44
CA ALA A 68 1.98 -14.52 7.74
C ALA A 68 3.14 -13.54 7.61
N GLU A 69 3.90 -13.65 6.52
CA GLU A 69 4.95 -12.73 6.15
C GLU A 69 4.41 -11.33 5.85
N VAL A 70 3.38 -11.21 5.01
CA VAL A 70 2.73 -9.92 4.72
C VAL A 70 2.15 -9.29 5.99
N ALA A 71 1.50 -10.09 6.85
CA ALA A 71 0.98 -9.60 8.12
C ALA A 71 2.09 -9.09 9.06
N ARG A 72 3.24 -9.75 9.08
CA ARG A 72 4.42 -9.32 9.83
C ARG A 72 4.98 -8.02 9.27
N TRP A 73 5.08 -7.87 7.95
CA TRP A 73 5.50 -6.61 7.31
C TRP A 73 4.55 -5.47 7.65
N ALA A 74 3.23 -5.68 7.57
CA ALA A 74 2.23 -4.69 7.94
C ALA A 74 2.32 -4.31 9.43
N SER A 75 2.54 -5.28 10.31
CA SER A 75 2.71 -5.02 11.74
C SER A 75 3.98 -4.21 12.03
N ASN A 76 5.09 -4.49 11.35
CA ASN A 76 6.33 -3.75 11.51
C ASN A 76 6.18 -2.32 10.95
N ALA A 77 5.62 -2.18 9.75
CA ALA A 77 5.33 -0.88 9.16
C ALA A 77 4.48 0.00 10.08
N TRP A 78 3.44 -0.57 10.72
CA TRP A 78 2.60 0.14 11.68
C TRP A 78 3.33 0.58 12.94
N LYS A 79 4.20 -0.27 13.50
CA LYS A 79 4.97 0.04 14.72
C LYS A 79 5.89 1.24 14.53
N ASP A 80 6.34 1.45 13.31
CA ASP A 80 7.24 2.55 12.99
C ASP A 80 6.50 3.86 12.65
N ILE A 81 5.17 3.84 12.54
CA ILE A 81 4.38 5.06 12.39
C ILE A 81 4.40 5.83 13.71
N LEU A 82 4.93 7.05 13.68
CA LEU A 82 5.02 7.90 14.85
C LEU A 82 3.64 8.33 15.34
N THR A 83 3.45 8.37 16.66
CA THR A 83 2.21 8.91 17.25
C THR A 83 1.96 10.36 16.81
N SER A 84 3.02 11.16 16.65
CA SER A 84 2.94 12.53 16.12
C SER A 84 2.34 12.58 14.71
N MET A 85 2.68 11.60 13.85
CA MET A 85 2.12 11.48 12.51
C MET A 85 0.62 11.17 12.54
N ILE A 86 0.18 10.30 13.46
CA ILE A 86 -1.24 10.02 13.67
C ILE A 86 -1.97 11.30 14.10
N VAL A 87 -1.44 11.99 15.12
CA VAL A 87 -2.01 13.25 15.61
C VAL A 87 -2.05 14.31 14.50
N ALA A 88 -1.01 14.40 13.67
CA ALA A 88 -0.95 15.30 12.52
C ALA A 88 -2.05 15.02 11.49
N GLY A 89 -2.33 13.74 11.17
CA GLY A 89 -3.41 13.41 10.24
C GLY A 89 -4.78 13.82 10.74
N PHE A 90 -5.04 13.60 12.03
CA PHE A 90 -6.26 14.07 12.67
C PHE A 90 -6.33 15.61 12.67
N ALA A 91 -5.22 16.29 12.95
CA ALA A 91 -5.15 17.74 12.88
C ALA A 91 -5.41 18.27 11.45
N HIS A 92 -4.78 17.66 10.45
CA HIS A 92 -4.89 18.05 9.04
C HIS A 92 -6.33 17.97 8.51
N CYS A 93 -7.04 16.90 8.87
CA CYS A 93 -8.43 16.71 8.47
C CYS A 93 -9.43 17.52 9.32
N LYS A 94 -8.96 18.42 10.18
CA LYS A 94 -9.81 19.17 11.11
C LYS A 94 -10.65 18.24 11.98
N LEU A 95 -10.01 17.23 12.57
CA LEU A 95 -10.58 16.29 13.55
C LEU A 95 -9.70 16.23 14.83
N GLY A 96 -9.92 17.09 15.83
CA GLY A 96 -9.05 17.24 17.02
C GLY A 96 -9.28 18.55 17.81
N VAL A 97 -8.76 18.65 19.05
CA VAL A 97 -8.92 19.85 19.90
C VAL A 97 -7.64 20.70 19.82
N GLY A 98 -7.75 21.97 19.38
CA GLY A 98 -6.65 22.95 19.46
C GLY A 98 -5.54 22.81 18.40
N TYR A 99 -5.91 22.77 17.12
CA TYR A 99 -5.01 22.61 15.97
C TYR A 99 -3.80 23.56 15.96
N ALA A 100 -2.67 23.08 16.45
CA ALA A 100 -1.35 23.53 16.02
C ALA A 100 -0.31 22.43 16.26
N ALA A 101 0.19 21.85 15.17
CA ALA A 101 1.62 21.73 14.93
C ALA A 101 1.80 21.36 13.46
N ALA A 102 2.60 22.16 12.74
CA ALA A 102 3.29 21.66 11.56
C ALA A 102 4.17 20.50 12.05
N VAL A 103 3.85 19.29 11.61
CA VAL A 103 4.73 18.14 11.82
C VAL A 103 5.68 18.12 10.64
N GLU A 104 6.97 18.18 10.95
CA GLU A 104 8.01 17.98 9.95
C GLU A 104 7.72 16.69 9.18
N PRO A 105 7.80 16.70 7.85
CA PRO A 105 7.62 15.47 7.08
C PRO A 105 8.58 14.42 7.61
N ASP A 106 8.05 13.21 7.87
CA ASP A 106 8.87 12.05 8.15
C ASP A 106 9.82 11.84 6.95
N GLU A 107 11.03 11.36 7.23
CA GLU A 107 12.04 11.14 6.21
C GLU A 107 11.42 10.25 5.12
N GLU A 108 11.35 10.75 3.89
CA GLU A 108 10.87 9.95 2.78
C GLU A 108 11.79 8.73 2.66
N ILE A 109 11.19 7.55 2.61
CA ILE A 109 11.97 6.32 2.44
C ILE A 109 12.54 6.35 1.03
N GLU A 110 13.81 6.73 0.91
CA GLU A 110 14.55 6.66 -0.33
C GLU A 110 14.71 5.19 -0.73
N MET A 111 14.02 4.79 -1.80
CA MET A 111 14.01 3.43 -2.32
C MET A 111 14.51 3.36 -3.76
N GLN A 112 14.86 4.48 -4.39
CA GLN A 112 15.18 4.51 -5.82
C GLN A 112 16.36 3.59 -6.15
N GLU A 113 17.45 3.68 -5.38
CA GLU A 113 18.62 2.80 -5.56
C GLU A 113 18.26 1.31 -5.39
N LEU A 114 17.38 1.00 -4.44
CA LEU A 114 16.91 -0.36 -4.18
C LEU A 114 16.04 -0.88 -5.34
N ILE A 115 15.15 -0.05 -5.87
CA ILE A 115 14.31 -0.35 -7.03
C ILE A 115 15.22 -0.61 -8.24
N ASP A 116 16.16 0.30 -8.52
CA ASP A 116 17.06 0.20 -9.67
C ASP A 116 17.91 -1.07 -9.60
N ALA A 117 18.40 -1.42 -8.40
CA ALA A 117 19.13 -2.66 -8.17
C ALA A 117 18.28 -3.92 -8.45
N VAL A 118 17.05 -3.97 -7.92
CA VAL A 118 16.13 -5.10 -8.15
C VAL A 118 15.77 -5.22 -9.63
N VAL A 119 15.44 -4.10 -10.30
CA VAL A 119 15.09 -4.08 -11.73
C VAL A 119 16.25 -4.58 -12.58
N LYS A 120 17.48 -4.12 -12.29
CA LYS A 120 18.68 -4.59 -12.97
C LYS A 120 18.86 -6.09 -12.81
N ASP A 121 18.76 -6.59 -11.58
CA ASP A 121 18.93 -8.01 -11.29
C ASP A 121 17.86 -8.88 -11.98
N LEU A 122 16.60 -8.45 -11.99
CA LEU A 122 15.51 -9.16 -12.68
C LEU A 122 15.70 -9.17 -14.21
N ALA A 123 16.22 -8.07 -14.77
CA ALA A 123 16.53 -7.99 -16.20
C ALA A 123 17.67 -8.95 -16.59
N GLU A 124 18.73 -9.04 -15.78
CA GLU A 124 19.83 -10.00 -15.98
C GLU A 124 19.34 -11.46 -15.97
N LEU A 125 18.34 -11.76 -15.14
CA LEU A 125 17.76 -13.09 -15.00
C LEU A 125 16.68 -13.41 -16.06
N SER A 126 16.45 -12.51 -17.02
CA SER A 126 15.38 -12.63 -18.04
C SER A 126 13.98 -12.86 -17.46
N VAL A 127 13.73 -12.39 -16.24
CA VAL A 127 12.42 -12.49 -15.56
C VAL A 127 11.50 -11.35 -15.99
N VAL A 128 12.05 -10.28 -16.58
CA VAL A 128 11.29 -9.17 -17.14
C VAL A 128 11.00 -9.44 -18.61
N ASP A 129 9.71 -9.45 -19.00
CA ASP A 129 9.31 -9.52 -20.40
C ASP A 129 9.59 -8.17 -21.09
N PRO A 130 10.54 -8.09 -22.04
CA PRO A 130 10.89 -6.83 -22.71
C PRO A 130 9.76 -6.27 -23.58
N ARG A 131 8.72 -7.06 -23.85
CA ARG A 131 7.57 -6.68 -24.70
C ARG A 131 6.38 -6.16 -23.89
N LYS A 132 6.36 -6.35 -22.57
CA LYS A 132 5.30 -5.85 -21.66
C LYS A 132 5.73 -4.56 -20.95
N ASN A 133 6.20 -3.58 -21.71
CA ASN A 133 6.50 -2.24 -21.18
C ASN A 133 5.23 -1.40 -20.90
N VAL A 134 4.04 -1.97 -21.12
CA VAL A 134 2.76 -1.33 -20.82
C VAL A 134 2.24 -1.92 -19.52
N LEU A 135 2.50 -1.22 -18.41
CA LEU A 135 1.73 -1.41 -17.19
C LEU A 135 0.34 -0.82 -17.47
N ASP A 136 -0.63 -1.69 -17.71
CA ASP A 136 -2.02 -1.27 -17.80
C ASP A 136 -2.50 -0.92 -16.39
N ASN A 137 -2.56 0.38 -16.10
CA ASN A 137 -2.91 0.92 -14.78
C ASN A 137 -4.37 0.60 -14.40
N ASP A 138 -5.16 0.09 -15.35
CA ASP A 138 -6.58 -0.18 -15.18
C ASP A 138 -6.86 -1.57 -14.54
N GLN A 139 -5.82 -2.38 -14.27
CA GLN A 139 -5.97 -3.70 -13.61
C GLN A 139 -5.93 -3.67 -12.08
N ASP A 140 -5.66 -2.52 -11.45
CA ASP A 140 -5.68 -2.35 -9.98
C ASP A 140 -7.08 -1.98 -9.42
N VAL A 141 -8.13 -2.11 -10.24
CA VAL A 141 -9.52 -1.98 -9.80
C VAL A 141 -10.00 -3.32 -9.27
N VAL A 142 -10.25 -3.42 -7.96
CA VAL A 142 -11.06 -4.49 -7.40
C VAL A 142 -12.46 -4.33 -7.96
N ASP A 143 -12.75 -5.03 -9.05
CA ASP A 143 -14.06 -5.07 -9.67
C ASP A 143 -15.06 -5.65 -8.66
N GLN A 144 -15.79 -4.76 -7.97
CA GLN A 144 -17.08 -5.09 -7.39
C GLN A 144 -18.15 -4.31 -8.15
N SER A 145 -18.21 -4.54 -9.46
CA SER A 145 -19.40 -4.29 -10.24
C SER A 145 -20.33 -5.50 -10.11
N ALA A 146 -21.20 -5.47 -9.09
CA ALA A 146 -22.48 -6.16 -9.17
C ALA A 146 -23.56 -5.09 -9.33
N ASP A 147 -23.58 -4.45 -10.50
CA ASP A 147 -24.82 -3.91 -11.04
C ASP A 147 -25.73 -5.10 -11.32
N MET A 148 -26.65 -5.38 -10.40
CA MET A 148 -27.90 -6.06 -10.76
C MET A 148 -28.92 -4.97 -11.06
N ASP A 149 -28.93 -4.52 -12.31
CA ASP A 149 -30.11 -3.93 -12.89
C ASP A 149 -30.87 -4.97 -13.73
N VAL A 150 -32.18 -4.71 -13.85
CA VAL A 150 -33.16 -5.26 -14.79
C VAL A 150 -34.02 -6.42 -14.27
N SER A 151 -35.19 -6.08 -13.73
CA SER A 151 -36.44 -6.12 -14.53
C SER A 151 -37.68 -5.67 -13.74
N ASN A 152 -38.30 -4.60 -14.22
CA ASN A 152 -39.76 -4.42 -14.16
C ASN A 152 -40.44 -5.61 -14.86
N GLU A 153 -41.46 -6.22 -14.23
CA GLU A 153 -42.84 -6.26 -14.76
C GLU A 153 -43.75 -7.23 -13.96
N ASN A 154 -45.02 -6.81 -13.83
CA ASN A 154 -46.24 -7.58 -13.60
C ASN A 154 -46.62 -8.05 -12.18
N LYS A 155 -47.41 -7.24 -11.45
CA LYS A 155 -48.89 -7.35 -11.35
C LYS A 155 -49.47 -6.37 -10.32
#